data_AF-A0A7S6MWD0-F1
#
_entry.id   AF-A0A7S6MWD0-F1
#
_cell.length_a   1.000
_cell.length_b   1.000
_cell.length_c   1.000
_cell.angle_alpha   90.00
_cell.angle_beta   90.00
_cell.angle_gamma   90.00
#
_symmetry.space_group_name_H-M   'P 1'
#
loop_
_entity.id
_entity.type
_entity.pdbx_description
1 polymer ?
#
loop_
_entity_poly.entity_id
_entity_poly.type
_entity_poly.pdbx_seq_one_letter_code
_entity_poly.pdbx_strand_id
1 'polypeptide(L)' 'MKPEEWKNKMHCIWLRDDAIYWMKLKLKDGSEITVQVRTPELYYIDDKPYIQIETSESLGSGVPLCDVEEIMEFREN' A
#
# COMPACT_ATOMS: atom_id res chain seq x y z
N MET A 1 9.54 -3.61 -2.95
CA MET A 1 8.76 -4.79 -3.38
C MET A 1 8.55 -4.77 -4.90
N LYS A 2 8.27 -5.90 -5.55
CA LYS A 2 7.87 -5.98 -6.97
C LYS A 2 6.33 -5.90 -7.13
N PRO A 3 5.81 -5.43 -8.28
CA PRO A 3 4.36 -5.37 -8.53
C PRO A 3 3.61 -6.71 -8.35
N GLU A 4 4.22 -7.82 -8.74
CA GLU A 4 3.62 -9.15 -8.61
C GLU A 4 3.48 -9.57 -7.13
N GLU A 5 4.48 -9.26 -6.30
CA GLU A 5 4.43 -9.52 -4.85
C GLU A 5 3.32 -8.70 -4.18
N TRP A 6 3.15 -7.44 -4.61
CA TRP A 6 2.05 -6.58 -4.16
C TRP A 6 0.70 -7.19 -4.53
N LYS A 7 0.50 -7.59 -5.80
CA LYS A 7 -0.76 -8.21 -6.26
C LYS A 7 -1.08 -9.48 -5.49
N ASN A 8 -0.10 -10.36 -5.27
CA ASN A 8 -0.30 -11.58 -4.51
C ASN A 8 -0.68 -11.29 -3.05
N LYS A 9 -0.01 -10.35 -2.39
CA LYS A 9 -0.35 -9.94 -1.02
C LYS A 9 -1.73 -9.30 -0.94
N MET A 10 -2.05 -8.39 -1.87
CA MET A 10 -3.37 -7.76 -1.92
C MET A 10 -4.46 -8.78 -2.18
N HIS A 11 -4.27 -9.75 -3.06
CA HIS A 11 -5.25 -10.80 -3.31
C HIS A 11 -5.58 -11.64 -2.06
N CYS A 12 -4.61 -11.83 -1.15
CA CYS A 12 -4.85 -12.51 0.12
C CYS A 12 -5.58 -11.64 1.16
N ILE A 13 -5.43 -10.31 1.10
CA ILE A 13 -5.96 -9.36 2.10
C ILE A 13 -7.33 -8.79 1.66
N TRP A 14 -7.50 -8.56 0.35
CA TRP A 14 -8.66 -7.94 -0.25
C TRP A 14 -9.79 -8.96 -0.40
N LEU A 15 -10.60 -9.08 0.64
CA LEU A 15 -11.70 -10.05 0.74
C LEU A 15 -13.03 -9.51 0.19
N ARG A 16 -13.16 -8.18 0.00
CA ARG A 16 -14.37 -7.52 -0.51
C ARG A 16 -14.00 -6.30 -1.38
N ASP A 17 -14.69 -6.14 -2.50
CA ASP A 17 -14.41 -5.07 -3.47
C ASP A 17 -14.66 -3.66 -2.92
N ASP A 18 -15.54 -3.52 -1.92
CA ASP A 18 -15.94 -2.22 -1.35
C ASP A 18 -15.26 -1.89 0.00
N ALA A 19 -14.28 -2.68 0.44
CA ALA A 19 -13.63 -2.47 1.72
C ALA A 19 -12.44 -1.51 1.59
N ILE A 20 -12.46 -0.45 2.41
CA ILE A 20 -11.27 0.38 2.63
C ILE A 20 -10.38 -0.36 3.64
N TYR A 21 -9.10 -0.55 3.31
CA TYR A 21 -8.15 -1.25 4.16
C TYR A 21 -7.14 -0.27 4.75
N TRP A 22 -7.01 -0.29 6.07
CA TRP A 22 -5.85 0.30 6.74
C TRP A 22 -4.71 -0.70 6.73
N MET A 23 -3.52 -0.24 6.37
CA MET A 23 -2.35 -1.09 6.21
C MET A 23 -1.14 -0.41 6.82
N LYS A 24 -0.23 -1.18 7.41
CA LYS A 24 1.05 -0.66 7.85
C LYS A 24 2.14 -1.12 6.88
N LEU A 25 2.83 -0.17 6.26
CA LEU A 25 3.95 -0.46 5.36
C LEU A 25 5.25 -0.23 6.13
N LYS A 26 6.15 -1.22 6.08
CA LYS A 26 7.54 -1.05 6.50
C LYS A 26 8.37 -0.68 5.28
N LEU A 27 9.05 0.46 5.33
CA LEU A 27 9.93 0.94 4.28
C LEU A 27 11.35 0.43 4.49
N LYS A 28 12.14 0.39 3.40
CA LYS A 28 13.54 -0.08 3.40
C LYS A 28 14.48 0.76 4.27
N ASP A 29 14.12 1.99 4.57
CA ASP A 29 14.86 2.86 5.49
C ASP A 29 14.56 2.54 6.97
N GLY A 30 13.68 1.56 7.24
CA GLY A 30 13.25 1.14 8.56
C GLY A 30 12.07 1.93 9.11
N SER A 31 11.58 2.95 8.40
CA SER A 31 10.39 3.68 8.81
C SER A 31 9.11 2.85 8.59
N GLU A 32 8.10 3.12 9.40
CA GLU A 32 6.79 2.49 9.30
C GLU A 32 5.73 3.57 9.10
N ILE A 33 4.87 3.36 8.11
CA ILE A 33 3.76 4.27 7.80
C ILE A 33 2.44 3.53 7.81
N THR A 34 1.43 4.13 8.42
CA THR A 34 0.05 3.64 8.34
C THR A 34 -0.63 4.36 7.20
N VAL A 35 -1.23 3.59 6.30
CA VAL A 35 -1.81 4.10 5.06
C VAL A 35 -3.21 3.55 4.88
N GLN A 36 -4.09 4.38 4.34
CA GLN A 36 -5.40 3.94 3.89
C GLN A 36 -5.31 3.58 2.40
N VAL A 37 -5.58 2.33 2.07
CA VAL A 37 -5.59 1.83 0.69
C VAL A 37 -7.05 1.64 0.27
N ARG A 38 -7.46 2.35 -0.79
CA ARG A 38 -8.83 2.28 -1.33
C ARG A 38 -8.99 1.26 -2.45
N THR A 39 -7.91 0.95 -3.16
CA THR A 39 -7.90 0.00 -4.27
C THR A 39 -6.62 -0.84 -4.20
N PRO A 40 -6.68 -2.14 -4.53
CA PRO A 40 -5.49 -2.99 -4.57
C PRO A 40 -4.60 -2.71 -5.79
N GLU A 41 -4.99 -1.79 -6.68
CA GLU A 41 -4.23 -1.47 -7.88
C GLU A 41 -3.05 -0.52 -7.61
N LEU A 42 -2.00 -0.67 -8.43
CA LEU A 42 -0.86 0.23 -8.44
C LEU A 42 -1.11 1.34 -9.46
N TYR A 43 -0.66 2.54 -9.13
CA TYR A 43 -0.62 3.64 -10.08
C TYR A 43 0.83 3.91 -10.51
N TYR A 44 1.01 4.53 -11.69
CA TYR A 44 2.34 4.69 -12.28
C TYR A 44 2.68 6.16 -12.48
N ILE A 45 3.85 6.58 -12.00
CA ILE A 45 4.47 7.88 -12.30
C ILE A 45 5.82 7.59 -12.95
N ASP A 46 6.08 8.15 -14.13
CA ASP A 46 7.35 7.97 -14.86
C ASP A 46 7.77 6.49 -14.95
N ASP A 47 6.83 5.62 -15.33
CA ASP A 47 6.97 4.14 -15.42
C ASP A 47 7.32 3.42 -14.11
N LYS A 48 7.29 4.12 -12.97
CA LYS A 48 7.51 3.53 -11.65
C LYS A 48 6.17 3.23 -10.97
N PRO A 49 6.01 2.05 -10.36
CA PRO A 49 4.80 1.68 -9.64
C PRO A 49 4.77 2.31 -8.24
N TYR A 50 3.62 2.85 -7.87
CA TYR A 50 3.36 3.44 -6.58
C TYR A 50 2.06 2.87 -5.98
N ILE A 51 2.02 2.81 -4.65
CA ILE A 51 0.82 2.50 -3.89
C ILE A 51 0.07 3.80 -3.66
N GLN A 52 -1.19 3.88 -4.13
CA GLN A 52 -2.04 5.03 -3.86
C GLN A 52 -2.46 4.98 -2.40
N ILE A 53 -2.04 5.98 -1.63
CA ILE A 53 -2.34 6.06 -0.21
C ILE A 53 -3.07 7.36 0.09
N GLU A 54 -4.11 7.25 0.91
CA GLU A 54 -4.65 8.38 1.63
C GLU A 54 -4.03 8.41 3.03
N THR A 55 -3.50 9.57 3.40
CA THR A 55 -3.09 9.84 4.78
C THR A 55 -4.10 10.79 5.41
N SER A 56 -4.14 10.82 6.74
CA SER A 56 -5.03 11.69 7.52
C SER A 56 -4.82 13.19 7.25
N GLU A 57 -3.71 13.58 6.64
CA GLU A 57 -3.31 14.98 6.46
C GLU A 57 -3.33 15.43 4.99
N SER A 58 -3.28 14.51 4.00
CA SER A 58 -3.44 14.82 2.57
C SER A 58 -3.57 13.55 1.70
N LEU A 59 -4.09 13.72 0.47
CA LEU A 59 -3.82 12.78 -0.62
C LEU A 59 -2.34 12.94 -1.00
N GLY A 60 -1.47 12.12 -0.40
CA GLY A 60 -0.04 12.14 -0.71
C GLY A 60 0.24 11.61 -2.12
N SER A 61 1.41 11.92 -2.66
CA SER A 61 1.94 11.43 -3.96
C SER A 61 2.27 9.93 -3.96
N GLY A 62 1.48 9.12 -3.24
CA GLY A 62 1.66 7.70 -2.95
C GLY A 62 3.02 7.30 -2.39
N VAL A 63 3.22 6.00 -2.23
CA VAL A 63 4.49 5.41 -1.76
C VAL A 63 5.11 4.65 -2.93
N PRO A 64 6.35 4.94 -3.34
CA PRO A 64 7.03 4.15 -4.35
C PRO A 64 7.09 2.69 -3.91
N LEU A 65 6.60 1.76 -4.72
CA LEU A 65 6.56 0.34 -4.34
C LEU A 65 7.97 -0.23 -4.14
N CYS A 66 8.98 0.34 -4.81
CA CYS A 66 10.37 -0.04 -4.66
C CYS A 66 10.92 0.20 -3.24
N ASP A 67 10.32 1.14 -2.50
CA ASP A 67 10.76 1.53 -1.16
C ASP A 67 10.08 0.72 -0.06
N VAL A 68 9.01 -0.01 -0.40
CA VAL A 68 8.32 -0.92 0.52
C VAL A 68 9.11 -2.22 0.68
N GLU A 69 9.46 -2.53 1.93
CA GLU A 69 10.08 -3.78 2.34
C GLU A 69 8.99 -4.83 2.63
N GLU A 70 8.02 -4.49 3.48
CA GLU A 70 6.99 -5.41 3.96
C GLU A 70 5.63 -4.73 4.13
N ILE A 71 4.57 -5.51 3.96
CA ILE A 71 3.19 -5.13 4.25
C ILE A 71 2.77 -5.90 5.49
N MET A 72 2.43 -5.17 6.54
CA MET A 72 1.86 -5.71 7.77
C MET A 72 0.35 -5.49 7.75
N GLU A 73 -0.39 -6.57 7.99
CA GLU A 73 -1.84 -6.48 8.11
C GLU A 73 -2.20 -5.66 9.34
N PHE A 74 -2.98 -4.59 9.15
CA PHE A 74 -3.51 -3.79 10.23
C PHE A 74 -5.04 -3.92 10.21
N ARG A 75 -5.59 -4.72 11.13
CA ARG A 75 -7.02 -4.68 11.42
C ARG A 75 -7.21 -3.82 12.66
N GLU A 76 -7.80 -2.66 12.49
CA GLU A 76 -8.40 -1.96 13.62
C GLU A 76 -9.60 -2.80 14.06
N ASN A 77 -9.50 -3.39 15.25
CA ASN A 77 -10.62 -4.07 15.92
C ASN A 77 -11.60 -3.04 16.47
#